data_AF-A0A953FIN5-F1
#
_entry.id   AF-A0A953FIN5-F1
#
_cell.length_a   1.000
_cell.length_b   1.000
_cell.length_c   1.000
_cell.angle_alpha   90.00
_cell.angle_beta   90.00
_cell.angle_gamma   90.00
#
_symmetry.space_group_name_H-M   'P 1'
#
loop_
_entity.id
_entity.type
_entity.pdbx_description
1 polymer ?
#
loop_
_entity_poly.entity_id
_entity_poly.type
_entity_poly.pdbx_seq_one_letter_code
_entity_poly.pdbx_strand_id
1 'polypeptide(L)'
;MGRPLRAVLILAIGIALGAVHDLLFINLNYQIDHVRRSTPWSFAHSEFQRLVRGWDLVMLTRTKWVLAALFVLAMWCLCLLLLRNAGVFRRLARPVTMGFAAIALLALLLHLAARWLPVEEASVNLLHAIQYPVLLLILQAALQVFPDLGKKSG
;
A
#
# COMPACT_ATOMS: atom_id res chain seq x y z
N MET A 1 -12.53 -25.41 0.17
CA MET A 1 -13.00 -24.03 -0.07
C MET A 1 -12.95 -23.71 -1.58
N GLY A 2 -14.04 -23.23 -2.18
CA GLY A 2 -14.11 -22.93 -3.61
C GLY A 2 -13.14 -21.81 -4.05
N ARG A 3 -12.77 -21.78 -5.34
CA ARG A 3 -12.00 -20.67 -5.94
C ARG A 3 -12.67 -19.29 -5.78
N PRO A 4 -14.00 -19.12 -5.96
CA PRO A 4 -14.63 -17.82 -5.77
C PRO A 4 -14.58 -17.35 -4.32
N LEU A 5 -14.86 -18.24 -3.36
CA LEU A 5 -14.80 -17.90 -1.92
C LEU A 5 -13.39 -17.47 -1.47
N ARG A 6 -12.34 -18.13 -1.98
CA ARG A 6 -10.94 -17.70 -1.75
C ARG A 6 -10.66 -16.30 -2.29
N ALA A 7 -11.15 -15.98 -3.49
CA ALA A 7 -11.00 -14.64 -4.07
C ALA A 7 -11.69 -13.60 -3.21
N VAL A 8 -12.94 -13.84 -2.80
CA VAL A 8 -13.70 -12.95 -1.90
C VAL A 8 -12.95 -12.70 -0.60
N LEU A 9 -12.39 -13.73 0.02
CA LEU A 9 -11.61 -13.57 1.26
C LEU A 9 -10.33 -12.74 1.05
N ILE A 10 -9.59 -12.96 -0.04
CA ILE A 10 -8.41 -12.16 -0.38
C ILE A 10 -8.79 -10.68 -0.55
N LEU A 11 -9.90 -10.40 -1.25
CA LEU A 11 -10.40 -9.04 -1.46
C LEU A 11 -10.88 -8.40 -0.15
N ALA A 12 -11.61 -9.14 0.68
CA ALA A 12 -12.07 -8.67 1.98
C ALA A 12 -10.91 -8.32 2.91
N ILE A 13 -9.85 -9.14 2.93
CA ILE A 13 -8.61 -8.84 3.67
C ILE A 13 -7.97 -7.56 3.12
N GLY A 14 -7.91 -7.40 1.79
CA GLY A 14 -7.41 -6.18 1.16
C GLY A 14 -8.18 -4.93 1.59
N ILE A 15 -9.52 -4.98 1.58
CA ILE A 15 -10.38 -3.88 2.02
C ILE A 15 -10.14 -3.55 3.49
N ALA A 16 -10.09 -4.56 4.35
CA ALA A 16 -9.79 -4.38 5.78
C ALA A 16 -8.41 -3.74 5.99
N LEU A 17 -7.38 -4.18 5.25
CA LEU A 17 -6.06 -3.56 5.29
C LEU A 17 -6.10 -2.11 4.81
N GLY A 18 -6.88 -1.78 3.77
CA GLY A 18 -7.07 -0.40 3.32
C GLY A 18 -7.67 0.49 4.40
N ALA A 19 -8.69 0.01 5.12
CA ALA A 19 -9.28 0.74 6.23
C ALA A 19 -8.28 0.95 7.39
N VAL A 20 -7.48 -0.07 7.71
CA VAL A 20 -6.42 0.04 8.73
C VAL A 20 -5.32 0.99 8.27
N HIS A 21 -4.95 0.97 6.99
CA HIS A 21 -3.98 1.88 6.39
C HIS A 21 -4.45 3.33 6.58
N ASP A 22 -5.66 3.67 6.15
CA ASP A 22 -6.19 5.03 6.26
C ASP A 22 -6.23 5.49 7.72
N LEU A 23 -6.71 4.62 8.63
CA LEU A 23 -6.73 4.91 10.06
C LEU A 23 -5.32 5.26 10.57
N LEU A 24 -4.32 4.43 10.28
CA LEU A 24 -2.96 4.65 10.76
C LEU A 24 -2.31 5.89 10.14
N PHE A 25 -2.42 6.06 8.83
CA PHE A 25 -1.74 7.15 8.10
C PHE A 25 -2.37 8.51 8.37
N ILE A 26 -3.69 8.61 8.48
CA ILE A 26 -4.37 9.86 8.86
C ILE A 26 -3.90 10.31 10.25
N ASN A 27 -3.95 9.39 11.23
CA ASN A 27 -3.54 9.70 12.60
C ASN A 27 -2.05 10.04 12.72
N LEU A 28 -1.20 9.31 12.01
CA LEU A 28 0.23 9.57 11.99
C LEU A 28 0.57 10.91 11.33
N ASN A 29 -0.13 11.27 10.25
CA ASN A 29 0.03 12.58 9.61
C ASN A 29 -0.40 13.73 10.52
N TYR A 30 -1.53 13.61 11.23
CA TYR A 30 -1.95 14.61 12.20
C TYR A 30 -0.92 14.77 13.33
N GLN A 31 -0.37 13.67 13.83
CA GLN A 31 0.64 13.75 14.88
C GLN A 31 1.95 14.37 14.38
N ILE A 32 2.39 14.01 13.17
CA ILE A 32 3.57 14.60 12.54
C ILE A 32 3.37 16.11 12.36
N ASP A 33 2.22 16.55 11.88
CA ASP A 33 1.93 17.98 11.72
C ASP A 33 1.95 18.71 13.06
N HIS A 34 1.32 18.14 14.08
CA HIS A 34 1.31 18.68 15.44
C HIS A 34 2.72 18.86 16.01
N VAL A 35 3.57 17.83 15.94
CA VAL A 35 4.96 17.90 16.44
C VAL A 35 5.80 18.86 15.59
N ARG A 36 5.65 18.84 14.27
CA ARG A 36 6.43 19.67 13.34
C ARG A 36 6.12 21.16 13.48
N ARG A 37 4.85 21.51 13.69
CA ARG A 37 4.38 22.90 13.77
C ARG A 37 4.18 23.40 15.21
N SER A 38 4.37 22.53 16.20
CA SER A 38 4.09 22.82 17.61
C SER A 38 2.68 23.38 17.81
N THR A 39 1.68 22.80 17.14
CA THR A 39 0.30 23.26 17.26
C THR A 39 -0.21 23.02 18.69
N PRO A 40 -1.20 23.80 19.18
CA PRO A 40 -1.74 23.62 20.53
C PRO A 40 -2.47 22.27 20.72
N TRP A 41 -2.95 21.63 19.66
CA TRP A 41 -3.59 20.32 19.71
C TRP A 41 -3.31 19.48 18.46
N SER A 42 -3.43 18.15 18.60
CA SER A 42 -3.40 17.16 17.51
C SER A 42 -4.82 16.67 17.21
N PHE A 43 -5.15 16.52 15.93
CA PHE A 43 -6.42 15.93 15.48
C PHE A 43 -6.36 14.39 15.38
N ALA A 44 -5.23 13.78 15.75
CA ALA A 44 -5.15 12.33 15.86
C ALA A 44 -6.10 11.80 16.95
N HIS A 45 -6.57 10.56 16.80
CA HIS A 45 -7.40 9.87 17.76
C HIS A 45 -6.69 9.76 19.12
N SER A 46 -7.43 9.93 20.22
CA SER A 46 -6.86 10.00 21.58
C SER A 46 -6.03 8.77 21.95
N GLU A 47 -6.48 7.58 21.57
CA GLU A 47 -5.74 6.33 21.78
C GLU A 47 -4.42 6.29 21.01
N PHE A 48 -4.41 6.83 19.78
CA PHE A 48 -3.19 6.95 18.99
C PHE A 48 -2.22 7.94 19.62
N GLN A 49 -2.72 9.10 20.05
CA GLN A 49 -1.92 10.10 20.77
C GLN A 49 -1.29 9.52 22.05
N ARG A 50 -2.03 8.68 22.78
CA ARG A 50 -1.51 7.98 23.97
C ARG A 50 -0.36 7.05 23.61
N LEU A 51 -0.46 6.30 22.50
CA LEU A 51 0.56 5.36 22.05
C LEU A 51 1.87 6.05 21.65
N VAL A 52 1.78 7.20 20.99
CA VAL A 52 2.94 7.93 20.44
C VAL A 52 3.36 9.11 21.32
N ARG A 53 2.89 9.15 22.57
CA ARG A 53 3.17 10.25 23.48
C ARG A 53 4.67 10.37 23.73
N GLY A 54 5.20 11.58 23.53
CA GLY A 54 6.63 11.87 23.71
C GLY A 54 7.51 11.41 22.54
N TRP A 55 6.95 10.87 21.46
CA TRP A 55 7.72 10.57 20.26
C TRP A 55 8.13 11.86 19.55
N ASP A 56 9.37 11.91 19.07
CA ASP A 56 9.87 13.00 18.26
C ASP A 56 9.49 12.84 16.78
N LEU A 57 9.80 13.85 15.97
CA LEU A 57 9.50 13.87 14.55
C LEU A 57 10.21 12.73 13.77
N VAL A 58 11.40 12.34 14.23
CA VAL A 58 12.20 11.28 13.58
C VAL A 58 11.53 9.93 13.79
N MET A 59 11.11 9.59 15.00
CA MET A 59 10.41 8.35 15.33
C MET A 59 9.09 8.23 14.57
N LEU A 60 8.30 9.31 14.53
CA LEU A 60 7.03 9.33 13.79
C LEU A 60 7.25 9.13 12.29
N THR A 61 8.24 9.81 11.72
CA THR A 61 8.55 9.72 10.29
C THR A 61 9.11 8.35 9.91
N ARG A 62 10.00 7.76 10.72
CA ARG A 62 10.49 6.38 10.51
C ARG A 62 9.35 5.38 10.55
N THR A 63 8.45 5.52 11.52
CA THR A 63 7.27 4.65 11.64
C THR A 63 6.38 4.76 10.41
N LYS A 64 6.19 5.96 9.85
CA LYS A 64 5.44 6.16 8.61
C LYS A 64 6.04 5.36 7.45
N TRP A 65 7.35 5.42 7.28
CA TRP A 65 8.05 4.69 6.23
C TRP A 65 8.04 3.17 6.43
N VAL A 66 8.18 2.71 7.67
CA VAL A 66 8.07 1.28 8.00
C VAL A 66 6.67 0.76 7.70
N LEU A 67 5.63 1.48 8.14
CA LEU A 67 4.24 1.13 7.83
C LEU A 67 4.00 1.12 6.32
N ALA A 68 4.50 2.12 5.59
CA ALA A 68 4.38 2.20 4.15
C ALA A 68 4.97 0.95 3.46
N ALA A 69 6.17 0.54 3.86
CA ALA A 69 6.80 -0.67 3.35
C ALA A 69 6.00 -1.94 3.68
N LEU A 70 5.46 -2.05 4.89
CA LEU A 70 4.63 -3.18 5.31
C LEU A 70 3.33 -3.26 4.51
N PHE A 71 2.65 -2.15 4.24
CA PHE A 71 1.44 -2.14 3.43
C PHE A 71 1.70 -2.48 1.96
N VAL A 72 2.80 -1.97 1.38
CA VAL A 72 3.24 -2.38 0.04
C VAL A 72 3.48 -3.89 -0.02
N LEU A 73 4.20 -4.43 0.97
CA LEU A 73 4.50 -5.86 1.05
C LEU A 73 3.22 -6.71 1.20
N ALA A 74 2.31 -6.28 2.07
CA ALA A 74 1.03 -6.95 2.26
C ALA A 74 0.18 -6.94 0.99
N MET A 75 0.10 -5.80 0.30
CA MET A 75 -0.66 -5.67 -0.94
C MET A 75 -0.06 -6.52 -2.07
N TRP A 76 1.27 -6.52 -2.21
CA TRP A 76 1.99 -7.40 -3.13
C TRP A 76 1.70 -8.88 -2.86
N CYS A 77 1.78 -9.31 -1.60
CA CYS A 77 1.46 -10.68 -1.18
C CYS A 77 0.01 -11.06 -1.54
N LEU A 78 -0.96 -10.17 -1.32
CA LEU A 78 -2.35 -10.40 -1.70
C LEU A 78 -2.54 -10.52 -3.22
N CYS A 79 -1.86 -9.68 -4.02
CA CYS A 79 -1.85 -9.81 -5.47
C CYS A 79 -1.31 -11.18 -5.90
N LEU A 80 -0.20 -11.62 -5.33
CA LEU A 80 0.38 -12.93 -5.60
C LEU A 80 -0.54 -14.10 -5.22
N LEU A 81 -1.22 -14.00 -4.08
CA LEU A 81 -2.23 -14.99 -3.65
C LEU A 81 -3.41 -15.03 -4.62
N LEU A 82 -3.84 -13.87 -5.14
CA LEU A 82 -4.91 -13.78 -6.13
C LEU A 82 -4.50 -14.46 -7.45
N LEU A 83 -3.28 -14.20 -7.94
CA LEU A 83 -2.73 -14.90 -9.12
C LEU A 83 -2.64 -16.42 -8.90
N ARG A 84 -2.25 -16.85 -7.70
CA ARG A 84 -2.20 -18.28 -7.33
C ARG A 84 -3.58 -18.90 -7.31
N ASN A 85 -4.59 -18.22 -6.77
CA ASN A 85 -5.97 -18.67 -6.78
C ASN A 85 -6.52 -18.80 -8.22
N ALA A 86 -6.17 -17.85 -9.09
CA ALA A 86 -6.52 -17.87 -10.51
C ALA A 86 -5.74 -18.91 -11.34
N GLY A 87 -4.62 -19.44 -10.81
CA GLY A 87 -3.82 -20.45 -11.49
C GLY A 87 -2.81 -19.90 -12.51
N VAL A 88 -2.58 -18.57 -12.50
CA VAL A 88 -1.70 -17.87 -13.45
C VAL A 88 -0.39 -17.39 -12.83
N PHE A 89 -0.12 -17.81 -11.57
CA PHE A 89 1.03 -17.38 -10.78
C PHE A 89 2.36 -17.49 -11.54
N ARG A 90 2.66 -18.63 -12.17
CA ARG A 90 3.96 -18.83 -12.86
C ARG A 90 4.22 -17.84 -13.99
N ARG A 91 3.16 -17.35 -14.65
CA ARG A 91 3.25 -16.40 -15.76
C ARG A 91 3.29 -14.95 -15.27
N LEU A 92 2.44 -14.62 -14.31
CA LEU A 92 2.20 -13.23 -13.91
C LEU A 92 2.90 -12.79 -12.62
N ALA A 93 3.46 -13.71 -11.82
CA ALA A 93 4.13 -13.33 -10.57
C ALA A 93 5.35 -12.43 -10.81
N ARG A 94 6.16 -12.73 -11.84
CA ARG A 94 7.32 -11.91 -12.20
C ARG A 94 6.92 -10.51 -12.67
N PRO A 95 6.05 -10.32 -13.68
CA PRO A 95 5.68 -8.97 -14.11
C PRO A 95 4.97 -8.17 -13.02
N VAL A 96 4.10 -8.79 -12.20
CA VAL A 96 3.47 -8.09 -11.06
C VAL A 96 4.52 -7.65 -10.04
N THR A 97 5.46 -8.54 -9.68
CA THR A 97 6.55 -8.19 -8.75
C THR A 97 7.44 -7.08 -9.31
N MET A 98 7.79 -7.14 -10.60
CA MET A 98 8.55 -6.09 -11.27
C MET A 98 7.80 -4.75 -11.28
N GLY A 99 6.48 -4.77 -11.49
CA GLY A 99 5.63 -3.57 -11.44
C GLY A 99 5.64 -2.93 -10.04
N PHE A 100 5.45 -3.72 -8.99
CA PHE A 100 5.57 -3.25 -7.60
C PHE A 100 6.95 -2.66 -7.31
N ALA A 101 8.02 -3.38 -7.68
CA ALA A 101 9.39 -2.92 -7.47
C ALA A 101 9.69 -1.63 -8.23
N ALA A 102 9.24 -1.52 -9.49
CA ALA A 102 9.44 -0.34 -10.32
C ALA A 102 8.71 0.89 -9.75
N ILE A 103 7.45 0.75 -9.32
CA ILE A 103 6.69 1.84 -8.71
C ILE A 103 7.30 2.26 -7.37
N ALA A 104 7.67 1.30 -6.52
CA ALA A 104 8.31 1.59 -5.24
C ALA A 104 9.67 2.29 -5.41
N LEU A 105 10.48 1.83 -6.38
CA LEU A 105 11.76 2.46 -6.71
C LEU A 105 11.56 3.87 -7.25
N LEU A 106 10.60 4.06 -8.17
CA LEU A 106 10.29 5.39 -8.72
C LEU A 106 9.80 6.34 -7.62
N ALA A 107 8.91 5.89 -6.74
CA ALA A 107 8.44 6.66 -5.59
C ALA A 107 9.60 7.07 -4.68
N LEU A 108 10.54 6.16 -4.41
CA LEU A 108 11.74 6.45 -3.61
C LEU A 108 12.66 7.47 -4.31
N LEU A 109 12.92 7.31 -5.60
CA LEU A 109 13.73 8.25 -6.38
C LEU A 109 13.11 9.64 -6.39
N LEU A 110 11.78 9.74 -6.55
CA LEU A 110 11.06 11.00 -6.48
C LEU A 110 11.09 11.60 -5.07
N HIS A 111 11.00 10.78 -4.02
CA HIS A 111 11.15 11.26 -2.64
C HIS A 111 12.53 11.89 -2.41
N LEU A 112 13.58 11.27 -2.93
CA LEU A 112 14.94 11.82 -2.86
C LEU A 112 15.07 13.10 -3.68
N ALA A 113 14.50 13.10 -4.90
CA ALA A 113 14.49 14.25 -5.79
C ALA A 113 13.67 15.43 -5.24
N ALA A 114 12.71 15.18 -4.34
CA ALA A 114 11.87 16.20 -3.71
C ALA A 114 12.68 17.23 -2.90
N ARG A 115 13.94 16.94 -2.59
CA ARG A 115 14.88 17.90 -1.99
C ARG A 115 15.23 19.06 -2.92
N TRP A 116 15.08 18.87 -4.23
CA TRP A 116 15.48 19.84 -5.26
C TRP A 116 14.32 20.21 -6.19
N LEU A 117 13.31 19.34 -6.34
CA LEU A 117 12.19 19.51 -7.26
C LEU A 117 10.85 19.41 -6.51
N PRO A 118 9.77 20.08 -6.95
CA PRO A 118 8.46 20.01 -6.31
C PRO A 118 7.70 18.71 -6.69
N VAL A 119 8.28 17.55 -6.34
CA VAL A 119 7.78 16.20 -6.73
C VAL A 119 7.36 15.33 -5.55
N GLU A 120 7.26 15.89 -4.34
CA GLU A 120 6.89 15.15 -3.12
C GLU A 120 5.50 14.53 -3.24
N GLU A 121 4.52 15.28 -3.75
CA GLU A 121 3.16 14.78 -3.95
C GLU A 121 3.12 13.60 -4.92
N ALA A 122 3.87 13.66 -6.03
CA ALA A 122 3.96 12.57 -7.00
C ALA A 122 4.57 11.30 -6.39
N SER A 123 5.62 11.45 -5.57
CA SER A 123 6.21 10.34 -4.82
C SER A 123 5.20 9.65 -3.90
N VAL A 124 4.46 10.45 -3.12
CA VAL A 124 3.44 9.94 -2.18
C VAL A 124 2.29 9.27 -2.92
N ASN A 125 1.78 9.87 -3.98
CA ASN A 125 0.68 9.33 -4.77
C ASN A 125 1.04 8.00 -5.45
N LEU A 126 2.27 7.87 -5.96
CA LEU A 126 2.76 6.60 -6.51
C LEU A 126 2.85 5.51 -5.45
N LEU A 127 3.35 5.85 -4.27
CA LEU A 127 3.47 4.89 -3.18
C LEU A 127 2.08 4.44 -2.68
N HIS A 128 1.12 5.37 -2.60
CA HIS A 128 -0.27 5.07 -2.28
C HIS A 128 -0.91 4.13 -3.32
N ALA A 129 -0.66 4.33 -4.61
CA ALA A 129 -1.25 3.51 -5.68
C ALA A 129 -0.99 2.00 -5.51
N ILE A 130 0.11 1.62 -4.87
CA ILE A 130 0.48 0.21 -4.61
C ILE A 130 0.20 -0.25 -3.16
N GLN A 131 -0.35 0.61 -2.31
CA GLN A 131 -0.78 0.29 -0.94
C GLN A 131 -2.29 0.08 -0.83
N TYR A 132 -3.09 0.69 -1.71
CA TYR A 132 -4.54 0.63 -1.65
C TYR A 132 -5.13 -0.64 -2.27
N PRO A 133 -6.26 -1.15 -1.73
CA PRO A 133 -6.90 -2.38 -2.23
C PRO A 133 -7.50 -2.24 -3.63
N VAL A 134 -7.59 -1.02 -4.17
CA VAL A 134 -8.07 -0.79 -5.54
C VAL A 134 -7.27 -1.61 -6.56
N LEU A 135 -5.97 -1.82 -6.30
CA LEU A 135 -5.11 -2.62 -7.16
C LEU A 135 -5.54 -4.10 -7.20
N LEU A 136 -6.03 -4.65 -6.09
CA LEU A 136 -6.57 -6.01 -6.06
C LEU A 136 -7.86 -6.12 -6.87
N LEU A 137 -8.72 -5.10 -6.82
CA LEU A 137 -9.94 -5.05 -7.61
C LEU A 137 -9.64 -4.96 -9.11
N ILE A 138 -8.68 -4.11 -9.49
CA ILE A 138 -8.20 -3.98 -10.87
C ILE A 138 -7.62 -5.32 -11.36
N LEU A 139 -6.77 -5.95 -10.55
CA LEU A 139 -6.19 -7.25 -10.91
C LEU A 139 -7.28 -8.33 -11.03
N GLN A 140 -8.24 -8.38 -10.11
CA GLN A 140 -9.35 -9.32 -10.17
C GLN A 140 -10.19 -9.11 -11.44
N ALA A 141 -10.52 -7.87 -11.78
CA ALA A 141 -11.26 -7.54 -13.00
C ALA A 141 -10.47 -7.95 -14.25
N ALA A 142 -9.17 -7.67 -14.31
CA ALA A 142 -8.33 -8.08 -15.42
C ALA A 142 -8.29 -9.61 -15.60
N LEU A 143 -8.23 -10.37 -14.50
CA LEU A 143 -8.28 -11.83 -14.54
C LEU A 143 -9.62 -12.39 -15.02
N GLN A 144 -10.72 -11.67 -14.80
CA GLN A 144 -12.06 -12.04 -15.28
C GLN A 144 -12.27 -11.68 -16.75
N VAL A 145 -11.79 -10.50 -17.18
CA VAL A 145 -11.94 -9.99 -18.55
C VAL A 145 -11.01 -10.71 -19.52
N PHE A 146 -9.81 -11.08 -19.07
CA PHE A 146 -8.80 -11.75 -19.89
C PHE A 146 -8.50 -13.16 -19.36
N PRO A 147 -9.45 -14.12 -19.45
CA PRO A 147 -9.25 -15.47 -18.93
C PRO A 147 -8.12 -16.22 -19.67
N ASP A 148 -7.82 -15.82 -20.90
CA ASP A 148 -6.75 -16.39 -21.72
C ASP A 148 -5.34 -15.98 -21.27
N LEU A 149 -5.22 -15.07 -20.29
CA LEU A 149 -3.97 -14.87 -19.55
C LEU A 149 -3.49 -16.19 -18.91
N GLY A 150 -4.37 -17.16 -18.70
CA GLY A 150 -4.05 -18.51 -18.22
C GLY A 150 -3.81 -19.59 -19.28
N LYS A 151 -4.13 -19.35 -20.57
CA LYS A 151 -3.88 -20.33 -21.63
C LYS A 151 -2.50 -20.08 -22.24
N LYS A 152 -1.69 -21.15 -22.35
CA LYS A 152 -0.47 -21.11 -23.15
C LYS A 152 -0.89 -20.86 -24.60
N SER A 153 -0.42 -19.76 -25.20
CA SER A 153 -0.19 -19.75 -26.64
C SER A 153 0.78 -20.90 -26.92
N GLY A 154 0.43 -21.78 -27.85
CA GLY A 154 1.10 -23.06 -28.14
C GLY A 154 2.62 -22.97 -28.24
#